data_AF-A0A960L9N6-F1
#
_entry.id   AF-A0A960L9N6-F1
#
_cell.length_a   1.000
_cell.length_b   1.000
_cell.length_c   1.000
_cell.angle_alpha   90.00
_cell.angle_beta   90.00
_cell.angle_gamma   90.00
#
_symmetry.space_group_name_H-M   'P 1'
#
loop_
_entity.id
_entity.type
_entity.pdbx_description
1 polymer ?
#
loop_
_entity_poly.entity_id
_entity_poly.type
_entity_poly.pdbx_seq_one_letter_code
_entity_poly.pdbx_strand_id
1 'polypeptide(L)'
;MSLRVIARLDIKGPNVVRGMHLEGLRVVGQPEEMAARYCAAGIDELIFIDTVATLYGRNHTLAVVESTAEHAFLPLTVGGGIRTLQDVDDVLRAGGDKVTLSSAPVREPNLITDIAQRFGSQCVVSAIEAKSTGHDSWTVLIENGREPTGLDAVEWARRCADLGAGEILLT
;
A
#
# COMPACT_ATOMS: atom_id res chain seq x y z
N MET A 1 20.09 13.51 -1.52
CA MET A 1 18.77 12.92 -1.80
C MET A 1 17.73 14.02 -1.71
N SER A 2 16.81 14.11 -2.67
CA SER A 2 15.63 14.96 -2.58
C SER A 2 14.54 14.25 -1.77
N LEU A 3 13.72 15.02 -1.05
CA LEU A 3 12.50 14.51 -0.43
C LEU A 3 11.43 14.31 -1.51
N ARG A 4 10.61 13.25 -1.38
CA ARG A 4 9.46 12.97 -2.26
C ARG A 4 8.17 13.42 -1.59
N VAL A 5 7.28 14.05 -2.34
CA VAL A 5 5.89 14.33 -1.97
C VAL A 5 5.00 13.28 -2.62
N ILE A 6 4.35 12.47 -1.80
CA ILE A 6 3.57 11.30 -2.24
C ILE A 6 2.10 11.53 -1.92
N ALA A 7 1.22 11.40 -2.91
CA ALA A 7 -0.22 11.47 -2.67
C ALA A 7 -0.81 10.06 -2.53
N ARG A 8 -1.69 9.88 -1.54
CA ARG A 8 -2.38 8.60 -1.29
C ARG A 8 -3.85 8.70 -1.67
N LEU A 9 -4.30 7.72 -2.44
CA LEU A 9 -5.68 7.48 -2.84
C LEU A 9 -6.18 6.21 -2.12
N ASP A 10 -7.09 6.40 -1.18
CA ASP A 10 -7.79 5.30 -0.51
C ASP A 10 -9.03 4.95 -1.33
N ILE A 11 -9.14 3.72 -1.81
CA ILE A 11 -10.12 3.29 -2.81
C ILE A 11 -11.17 2.38 -2.20
N LYS A 12 -12.43 2.58 -2.59
CA LYS A 12 -13.55 1.70 -2.26
C LYS A 12 -14.52 1.62 -3.45
N GLY A 13 -14.58 0.43 -4.06
CA GLY A 13 -15.27 0.28 -5.34
C GLY A 13 -14.55 1.10 -6.42
N PRO A 14 -15.26 1.89 -7.24
CA PRO A 14 -14.62 2.74 -8.24
C PRO A 14 -14.10 4.08 -7.67
N ASN A 15 -14.38 4.40 -6.41
CA ASN A 15 -14.22 5.77 -5.90
C ASN A 15 -13.02 5.92 -4.97
N VAL A 16 -12.43 7.12 -4.96
CA VAL A 16 -11.56 7.58 -3.87
C VAL A 16 -12.44 7.97 -2.69
N VAL A 17 -12.10 7.47 -1.50
CA VAL A 17 -12.82 7.71 -0.26
C VAL A 17 -11.93 8.28 0.83
N ARG A 18 -12.50 9.06 1.74
CA ARG A 18 -11.82 9.56 2.95
C ARG A 18 -12.74 9.50 4.15
N GLY A 19 -12.13 9.29 5.32
CA GLY A 19 -12.80 9.52 6.60
C GLY A 19 -13.01 11.01 6.83
N MET A 20 -14.22 11.42 7.21
CA MET A 20 -14.56 12.82 7.48
C MET A 20 -15.11 12.94 8.90
N HIS A 21 -14.50 13.76 9.76
CA HIS A 21 -14.97 14.03 11.14
C HIS A 21 -15.30 12.77 11.97
N LEU A 22 -14.59 11.66 11.74
CA LEU A 22 -14.86 10.34 12.34
C LEU A 22 -16.23 9.73 11.96
N GLU A 23 -16.94 10.31 10.98
CA GLU A 23 -18.22 9.86 10.45
C GLU A 23 -18.05 9.09 9.14
N GLY A 24 -17.61 7.84 9.25
CA GLY A 24 -17.56 6.91 8.12
C GLY A 24 -16.74 7.41 6.92
N LEU A 25 -16.93 6.74 5.78
CA LEU A 25 -16.23 7.05 4.53
C LEU A 25 -17.12 7.85 3.58
N ARG A 26 -16.58 8.93 3.02
CA ARG A 26 -17.22 9.73 1.97
C ARG A 26 -16.43 9.62 0.67
N VAL A 27 -17.14 9.59 -0.45
CA VAL A 27 -16.54 9.70 -1.79
C VAL A 27 -16.02 11.11 -1.97
N VAL A 28 -14.76 11.24 -2.40
CA VAL A 28 -14.08 12.53 -2.60
C VAL A 28 -13.60 12.76 -4.04
N GLY A 29 -13.73 11.77 -4.91
CA GLY A 29 -13.38 11.88 -6.33
C GLY A 29 -13.21 10.53 -7.01
N GLN A 30 -12.90 10.58 -8.31
CA GLN A 30 -12.49 9.42 -9.09
C GLN A 30 -10.96 9.25 -9.10
N PRO A 31 -10.43 8.02 -9.09
CA PRO A 31 -8.99 7.77 -9.07
C PRO A 31 -8.25 8.38 -10.25
N GLU A 32 -8.74 8.21 -11.47
CA GLU A 32 -8.14 8.71 -12.70
C GLU A 32 -8.04 10.25 -12.72
N GLU A 33 -9.12 10.95 -12.35
CA GLU A 33 -9.13 12.42 -12.30
C GLU A 33 -8.16 12.95 -11.23
N MET A 34 -8.13 12.30 -10.07
CA MET A 34 -7.24 12.70 -8.98
C MET A 34 -5.77 12.40 -9.33
N ALA A 35 -5.48 11.27 -9.98
CA ALA A 35 -4.16 10.93 -10.45
C ALA A 35 -3.63 11.95 -11.45
N ALA A 36 -4.42 12.27 -12.49
CA ALA A 36 -4.05 13.29 -13.48
C ALA A 36 -3.81 14.67 -12.82
N ARG A 37 -4.69 15.07 -11.90
CA ARG A 37 -4.55 16.34 -11.17
C ARG A 37 -3.30 16.39 -10.31
N TYR A 38 -2.98 15.31 -9.61
CA TYR A 38 -1.78 15.24 -8.78
C TYR A 38 -0.52 15.25 -9.65
N CYS A 39 -0.49 14.50 -10.76
CA CYS A 39 0.61 14.56 -11.73
C CYS A 39 0.86 16.00 -12.21
N ALA A 40 -0.19 16.71 -12.60
CA ALA A 40 -0.10 18.11 -13.03
C ALA A 40 0.36 19.07 -11.91
N ALA A 41 0.14 18.71 -10.65
CA ALA A 41 0.62 19.46 -9.49
C ALA A 41 2.09 19.16 -9.11
N GLY A 42 2.74 18.20 -9.78
CA GLY A 42 4.16 17.90 -9.61
C GLY A 42 4.48 17.07 -8.37
N ILE A 43 3.58 16.17 -7.94
CA ILE A 43 3.93 15.16 -6.94
C ILE A 43 4.91 14.12 -7.53
N ASP A 44 5.64 13.43 -6.67
CA ASP A 44 6.69 12.49 -7.08
C ASP A 44 6.19 11.05 -7.24
N GLU A 45 5.12 10.67 -6.55
CA GLU A 45 4.61 9.29 -6.52
C GLU A 45 3.13 9.25 -6.05
N LEU A 46 2.37 8.28 -6.55
CA LEU A 46 1.01 7.96 -6.09
C LEU A 46 1.00 6.62 -5.35
N ILE A 47 0.29 6.59 -4.22
CA ILE A 47 -0.06 5.36 -3.51
C ILE A 47 -1.56 5.11 -3.68
N PHE A 48 -1.93 3.97 -4.23
CA PHE A 48 -3.30 3.50 -4.43
C PHE A 48 -3.57 2.33 -3.48
N ILE A 49 -4.50 2.47 -2.54
CA ILE A 49 -4.84 1.39 -1.59
C ILE A 49 -6.31 0.99 -1.74
N ASP A 50 -6.59 -0.26 -2.13
CA ASP A 50 -7.94 -0.82 -1.99
C ASP A 50 -8.22 -1.11 -0.51
N THR A 51 -8.99 -0.23 0.12
CA THR A 51 -9.22 -0.24 1.57
C THR A 51 -10.09 -1.40 2.05
N VAL A 52 -10.82 -2.08 1.14
CA VAL A 52 -11.77 -3.14 1.50
C VAL A 52 -11.36 -4.51 0.97
N ALA A 53 -10.26 -4.61 0.24
CA ALA A 53 -9.79 -5.88 -0.34
C ALA A 53 -9.54 -6.97 0.71
N THR A 54 -8.95 -6.60 1.86
CA THR A 54 -8.73 -7.56 2.96
C THR A 54 -10.05 -8.03 3.56
N LEU A 55 -10.99 -7.11 3.79
CA LEU A 55 -12.30 -7.40 4.39
C LEU A 55 -13.15 -8.34 3.55
N TYR A 56 -13.13 -8.19 2.22
CA TYR A 56 -13.94 -8.99 1.30
C TYR A 56 -13.20 -10.20 0.72
N GLY A 57 -11.94 -10.42 1.10
CA GLY A 57 -11.12 -11.50 0.53
C GLY A 57 -10.97 -11.42 -1.00
N ARG A 58 -11.18 -10.24 -1.59
CA ARG A 58 -11.12 -10.02 -3.03
C ARG A 58 -9.70 -9.63 -3.44
N ASN A 59 -9.35 -10.00 -4.66
CA ASN A 59 -8.19 -9.45 -5.33
C ASN A 59 -8.56 -8.06 -5.89
N HIS A 60 -7.56 -7.19 -5.96
CA HIS A 60 -7.61 -5.79 -6.36
C HIS A 60 -8.61 -5.48 -7.47
N THR A 61 -9.09 -4.24 -7.49
CA THR A 61 -9.85 -3.76 -8.64
C THR A 61 -8.88 -3.42 -9.78
N LEU A 62 -8.33 -4.45 -10.44
CA LEU A 62 -7.31 -4.31 -11.50
C LEU A 62 -7.74 -3.34 -12.60
N ALA A 63 -9.02 -3.37 -12.98
CA ALA A 63 -9.57 -2.43 -13.97
C ALA A 63 -9.46 -0.95 -13.53
N VAL A 64 -9.58 -0.68 -12.23
CA VAL A 64 -9.41 0.70 -11.69
C VAL A 64 -7.93 1.06 -11.61
N VAL A 65 -7.05 0.09 -11.31
CA VAL A 65 -5.59 0.30 -11.38
C VAL A 65 -5.18 0.65 -12.81
N GLU A 66 -5.63 -0.12 -13.80
CA GLU A 66 -5.36 0.10 -15.22
C GLU A 66 -5.84 1.48 -15.68
N SER A 67 -7.10 1.82 -15.42
CA SER A 67 -7.66 3.14 -15.71
C SER A 67 -6.89 4.29 -15.02
N THR A 68 -6.42 4.07 -13.79
CA THR A 68 -5.63 5.08 -13.06
C THR A 68 -4.23 5.23 -13.67
N ALA A 69 -3.58 4.12 -14.03
CA ALA A 69 -2.24 4.09 -14.60
C ALA A 69 -2.17 4.81 -15.95
N GLU A 70 -3.23 4.75 -16.78
CA GLU A 70 -3.33 5.52 -18.03
C GLU A 70 -3.21 7.05 -17.83
N HIS A 71 -3.49 7.53 -16.62
CA HIS A 71 -3.50 8.95 -16.25
C HIS A 71 -2.39 9.33 -15.26
N ALA A 72 -1.63 8.36 -14.76
CA ALA A 72 -0.57 8.53 -13.77
C ALA A 72 0.81 8.43 -14.43
N PHE A 73 1.36 9.56 -14.91
CA PHE A 73 2.69 9.60 -15.55
C PHE A 73 3.85 9.69 -14.53
N LEU A 74 3.71 9.01 -13.40
CA LEU A 74 4.64 8.98 -12.28
C LEU A 74 4.58 7.60 -11.62
N PRO A 75 5.52 7.23 -10.74
CA PRO A 75 5.48 5.95 -10.04
C PRO A 75 4.15 5.71 -9.33
N LEU A 76 3.54 4.55 -9.59
CA LEU A 76 2.28 4.12 -9.00
C LEU A 76 2.49 2.90 -8.09
N THR A 77 2.38 3.11 -6.79
CA THR A 77 2.45 2.07 -5.77
C THR A 77 1.04 1.59 -5.43
N VAL A 78 0.76 0.30 -5.61
CA VAL A 78 -0.58 -0.27 -5.43
C VAL A 78 -0.63 -1.19 -4.21
N GLY A 79 -1.73 -1.19 -3.48
CA GLY A 79 -1.90 -1.96 -2.25
C GLY A 79 -3.32 -2.39 -1.95
N GLY A 80 -3.43 -3.16 -0.86
CA GLY A 80 -4.69 -3.64 -0.31
C GLY A 80 -5.09 -5.00 -0.87
N GLY A 81 -4.76 -6.08 -0.15
CA GLY A 81 -5.15 -7.45 -0.52
C GLY A 81 -4.13 -8.27 -1.32
N ILE A 82 -2.87 -7.79 -1.45
CA ILE A 82 -1.78 -8.55 -2.09
C ILE A 82 -1.33 -9.67 -1.15
N ARG A 83 -1.43 -10.92 -1.59
CA ARG A 83 -1.15 -12.11 -0.76
C ARG A 83 -0.23 -13.11 -1.44
N THR A 84 -0.07 -13.02 -2.76
CA THR A 84 0.66 -14.00 -3.57
C THR A 84 1.53 -13.32 -4.62
N LEU A 85 2.49 -14.06 -5.18
CA LEU A 85 3.28 -13.62 -6.33
C LEU A 85 2.40 -13.33 -7.57
N GLN A 86 1.27 -14.03 -7.71
CA GLN A 86 0.35 -13.79 -8.82
C GLN A 86 -0.35 -12.44 -8.69
N ASP A 87 -0.78 -12.07 -7.47
CA ASP A 87 -1.39 -10.76 -7.23
C ASP A 87 -0.41 -9.62 -7.60
N VAL A 88 0.89 -9.80 -7.31
CA VAL A 88 1.93 -8.85 -7.72
C VAL A 88 2.06 -8.80 -9.24
N ASP A 89 2.14 -9.96 -9.91
CA ASP A 89 2.24 -10.04 -11.37
C ASP A 89 1.06 -9.31 -12.05
N ASP A 90 -0.16 -9.53 -11.53
CA ASP A 90 -1.39 -8.91 -12.05
C ASP A 90 -1.39 -7.38 -11.85
N VAL A 91 -0.96 -6.90 -10.69
CA VAL A 91 -0.85 -5.46 -10.40
C VAL A 91 0.17 -4.77 -11.30
N LEU A 92 1.35 -5.39 -11.48
CA LEU A 92 2.39 -4.82 -12.34
C LEU A 92 1.94 -4.79 -13.80
N ARG A 93 1.24 -5.83 -14.27
CA ARG A 93 0.66 -5.86 -15.63
C ARG A 93 -0.45 -4.82 -15.83
N ALA A 94 -1.18 -4.48 -14.77
CA ALA A 94 -2.19 -3.43 -14.78
C ALA A 94 -1.59 -2.01 -14.74
N GLY A 95 -0.26 -1.87 -14.75
CA GLY A 95 0.43 -0.58 -14.78
C GLY A 95 0.87 -0.05 -13.42
N GLY A 96 0.84 -0.86 -12.36
CA GLY A 96 1.54 -0.54 -11.12
C GLY A 96 3.05 -0.70 -11.27
N ASP A 97 3.83 0.15 -10.59
CA ASP A 97 5.29 0.06 -10.55
C ASP A 97 5.79 -0.69 -9.31
N LYS A 98 5.03 -0.59 -8.21
CA LYS A 98 5.36 -1.19 -6.92
C LYS A 98 4.12 -1.73 -6.23
N VAL A 99 4.36 -2.59 -5.25
CA VAL A 99 3.34 -3.18 -4.40
C VAL A 99 3.56 -2.85 -2.94
N THR A 100 2.47 -2.55 -2.22
CA THR A 100 2.48 -2.40 -0.76
C THR A 100 1.93 -3.65 -0.08
N LEU A 101 2.70 -4.18 0.85
CA LEU A 101 2.37 -5.36 1.66
C LEU A 101 2.23 -4.97 3.12
N SER A 102 1.14 -5.39 3.78
CA SER A 102 0.90 -5.11 5.21
C SER A 102 0.57 -6.39 5.98
N SER A 103 -0.68 -6.86 5.93
CA SER A 103 -1.10 -8.04 6.71
C SER A 103 -0.48 -9.37 6.27
N ALA A 104 -0.19 -9.56 4.98
CA ALA A 104 0.28 -10.85 4.48
C ALA A 104 1.70 -11.22 4.98
N PRO A 105 2.70 -10.32 4.92
CA PRO A 105 4.03 -10.62 5.45
C PRO A 105 4.09 -10.88 6.95
N VAL A 106 3.18 -10.32 7.74
CA VAL A 106 3.12 -10.63 9.18
C VAL A 106 2.82 -12.12 9.41
N ARG A 107 2.01 -12.74 8.54
CA ARG A 107 1.62 -14.15 8.63
C ARG A 107 2.59 -15.07 7.89
N GLU A 108 3.11 -14.62 6.75
CA GLU A 108 4.11 -15.31 5.95
C GLU A 108 5.24 -14.34 5.55
N PRO A 109 6.27 -14.18 6.40
CA PRO A 109 7.33 -13.20 6.17
C PRO A 109 8.15 -13.46 4.89
N ASN A 110 8.29 -14.71 4.47
CA ASN A 110 9.08 -15.05 3.28
C ASN A 110 8.46 -14.52 1.99
N LEU A 111 7.18 -14.14 2.00
CA LEU A 111 6.53 -13.50 0.86
C LEU A 111 7.29 -12.24 0.38
N ILE A 112 7.88 -11.46 1.31
CA ILE A 112 8.71 -10.30 0.95
C ILE A 112 9.92 -10.76 0.13
N THR A 113 10.64 -11.78 0.62
CA THR A 113 11.80 -12.37 -0.06
C THR A 113 11.43 -12.90 -1.43
N ASP A 114 10.33 -13.65 -1.54
CA ASP A 114 9.88 -14.26 -2.79
C ASP A 114 9.56 -13.18 -3.85
N ILE A 115 8.89 -12.10 -3.43
CA ILE A 115 8.56 -10.97 -4.33
C ILE A 115 9.84 -10.23 -4.71
N ALA A 116 10.72 -9.94 -3.74
CA ALA A 116 11.97 -9.23 -3.99
C ALA A 116 12.90 -10.00 -4.93
N GLN A 117 12.97 -11.34 -4.81
CA GLN A 117 13.76 -12.18 -5.71
C GLN A 117 13.19 -12.23 -7.13
N ARG A 118 11.86 -12.22 -7.28
CA ARG A 118 11.21 -12.33 -8.60
C ARG A 118 11.09 -11.00 -9.33
N PHE A 119 10.75 -9.92 -8.63
CA PHE A 119 10.43 -8.62 -9.22
C PHE A 119 11.42 -7.51 -8.83
N GLY A 120 12.34 -7.79 -7.91
CA GLY A 120 13.33 -6.84 -7.39
C GLY A 120 12.83 -6.08 -6.16
N SER A 121 13.75 -5.76 -5.24
CA SER A 121 13.42 -5.06 -3.98
C SER A 121 12.76 -3.69 -4.19
N GLN A 122 13.09 -2.99 -5.28
CA GLN A 122 12.48 -1.70 -5.63
C GLN A 122 10.97 -1.77 -5.86
N CYS A 123 10.45 -2.97 -6.16
CA CYS A 123 9.02 -3.23 -6.33
C CYS A 123 8.30 -3.41 -4.99
N VAL A 124 9.02 -3.61 -3.88
CA VAL A 124 8.44 -4.07 -2.61
C VAL A 124 8.44 -2.95 -1.57
N VAL A 125 7.24 -2.50 -1.21
CA VAL A 125 7.01 -1.54 -0.14
C VAL A 125 6.35 -2.24 1.06
N SER A 126 7.00 -2.27 2.21
CA SER A 126 6.40 -2.80 3.43
C SER A 126 5.59 -1.71 4.13
N ALA A 127 4.27 -1.85 4.14
CA ALA A 127 3.36 -0.96 4.86
C ALA A 127 3.19 -1.43 6.31
N ILE A 128 3.64 -0.61 7.26
CA ILE A 128 3.60 -0.89 8.69
C ILE A 128 2.66 0.11 9.34
N GLU A 129 1.55 -0.39 9.87
CA GLU A 129 0.68 0.39 10.75
C GLU A 129 1.18 0.18 12.18
N ALA A 130 1.52 1.26 12.88
CA ALA A 130 2.09 1.21 14.22
C ALA A 130 1.24 2.00 15.22
N LYS A 131 1.02 1.43 16.41
CA LYS A 131 0.33 2.11 17.51
C LYS A 131 1.18 2.07 18.76
N SER A 132 1.32 3.22 19.42
CA SER A 132 2.06 3.31 20.67
C SER A 132 1.38 2.46 21.74
N THR A 133 2.19 1.66 22.43
CA THR A 133 1.80 0.89 23.61
C THR A 133 2.25 1.54 24.92
N GLY A 134 2.77 2.78 24.84
CA GLY A 134 3.41 3.50 25.96
C GLY A 134 4.90 3.19 26.08
N HIS A 135 5.62 3.92 26.93
CA HIS A 135 7.05 3.67 27.22
C HIS A 135 7.96 3.55 25.98
N ASP A 136 7.79 4.45 24.99
CA ASP A 136 8.52 4.43 23.71
C ASP A 136 8.42 3.12 22.91
N SER A 137 7.39 2.31 23.18
CA SER A 137 7.11 1.07 22.46
C SER A 137 5.95 1.23 21.49
N TRP A 138 6.04 0.51 20.36
CA TRP A 138 5.07 0.55 19.27
C TRP A 138 4.79 -0.87 18.80
N THR A 139 3.51 -1.24 18.73
CA THR A 139 3.10 -2.54 18.20
C THR A 139 2.61 -2.41 16.76
N VAL A 140 2.94 -3.39 15.91
CA VAL A 140 2.40 -3.50 14.56
C VAL A 140 0.94 -3.93 14.61
N LEU A 141 0.11 -3.29 13.80
CA LEU A 141 -1.28 -3.69 13.55
C LEU A 141 -1.45 -4.22 12.13
N ILE A 142 -2.43 -5.11 11.99
CA ILE A 142 -2.90 -5.63 10.70
C ILE A 142 -4.42 -5.48 10.61
N GLU A 143 -5.00 -5.91 9.48
CA GLU A 143 -6.44 -5.83 9.20
C GLU A 143 -6.99 -4.38 9.19
N ASN A 144 -6.21 -3.46 8.62
CA ASN A 144 -6.46 -2.01 8.61
C ASN A 144 -6.53 -1.45 10.05
N GLY A 145 -5.51 -1.72 10.85
CA GLY A 145 -5.31 -1.14 12.18
C GLY A 145 -6.17 -1.75 13.28
N ARG A 146 -6.82 -2.89 13.02
CA ARG A 146 -7.80 -3.49 13.94
C ARG A 146 -7.21 -4.58 14.83
N GLU A 147 -6.23 -5.32 14.34
CA GLU A 147 -5.67 -6.48 15.02
C GLU A 147 -4.22 -6.19 15.43
N PRO A 148 -3.91 -6.06 16.73
CA PRO A 148 -2.54 -5.94 17.20
C PRO A 148 -1.83 -7.29 17.08
N THR A 149 -0.59 -7.26 16.59
CA THR A 149 0.19 -8.48 16.32
C THR A 149 1.10 -8.88 17.48
N GLY A 150 1.39 -7.95 18.39
CA GLY A 150 2.41 -8.11 19.43
C GLY A 150 3.84 -7.95 18.94
N LEU A 151 4.07 -7.75 17.63
CA LEU A 151 5.38 -7.43 17.08
C LEU A 151 5.75 -5.99 17.41
N ASP A 152 7.02 -5.76 17.75
CA ASP A 152 7.59 -4.41 17.83
C ASP A 152 7.74 -3.81 16.42
N ALA A 153 7.30 -2.57 16.23
CA ALA A 153 7.27 -1.93 14.92
C ALA A 153 8.67 -1.66 14.35
N VAL A 154 9.67 -1.37 15.20
CA VAL A 154 11.05 -1.10 14.76
C VAL A 154 11.76 -2.40 14.40
N GLU A 155 11.61 -3.44 15.23
CA GLU A 155 12.14 -4.77 14.93
C GLU A 155 11.51 -5.34 13.65
N TRP A 156 10.21 -5.15 13.47
CA TRP A 156 9.52 -5.57 12.26
C TRP A 156 10.00 -4.80 11.03
N ALA A 157 10.17 -3.49 11.12
CA ALA A 157 10.73 -2.67 10.04
C ALA A 157 12.12 -3.15 9.59
N ARG A 158 13.01 -3.46 10.55
CA ARG A 158 14.34 -4.05 10.26
C ARG A 158 14.21 -5.39 9.56
N ARG A 159 13.35 -6.27 10.09
CA ARG A 159 13.12 -7.58 9.49
C ARG A 159 12.58 -7.49 8.06
N CYS A 160 11.66 -6.56 7.76
CA CYS A 160 11.17 -6.34 6.40
C CYS A 160 12.30 -5.92 5.45
N ALA A 161 13.20 -5.04 5.90
CA ALA A 161 14.38 -4.64 5.12
C ALA A 161 15.33 -5.82 4.88
N ASP A 162 15.60 -6.63 5.92
CA ASP A 162 16.44 -7.84 5.82
C ASP A 162 15.85 -8.89 4.86
N LEU A 163 14.52 -8.98 4.78
CA LEU A 163 13.80 -9.85 3.84
C LEU A 163 13.77 -9.29 2.40
N GLY A 164 14.24 -8.06 2.19
CA GLY A 164 14.39 -7.47 0.85
C GLY A 164 13.32 -6.46 0.45
N ALA A 165 12.54 -5.91 1.38
CA ALA A 165 11.70 -4.75 1.10
C ALA A 165 12.59 -3.53 0.72
N GLY A 166 12.28 -2.87 -0.40
CA GLY A 166 13.04 -1.70 -0.86
C GLY A 166 12.62 -0.40 -0.19
N GLU A 167 11.37 -0.30 0.25
CA GLU A 167 10.84 0.87 0.96
C GLU A 167 9.93 0.46 2.12
N ILE A 168 9.78 1.36 3.10
CA ILE A 168 8.84 1.20 4.22
C ILE A 168 7.84 2.36 4.18
N LEU A 169 6.55 2.01 4.18
CA LEU A 169 5.44 2.95 4.36
C LEU A 169 4.96 2.86 5.81
N LEU A 170 5.40 3.77 6.66
CA LEU A 170 5.03 3.79 8.09
C LEU A 170 3.79 4.68 8.30
N THR A 171 2.75 4.13 8.93
CA THR A 171 1.50 4.83 9.31
C THR A 171 1.27 4.76 10.81
#